data_AF-A0A0P0NJ85-F1
#
_entry.id   AF-A0A0P0NJ85-F1
#
_cell.length_a   1.000
_cell.length_b   1.000
_cell.length_c   1.000
_cell.angle_alpha   90.00
_cell.angle_beta   90.00
_cell.angle_gamma   90.00
#
_symmetry.space_group_name_H-M   'P 1'
#
loop_
_entity.id
_entity.type
_entity.pdbx_description
1 polymer ?
#
loop_
_entity_poly.entity_id
_entity_poly.type
_entity_poly.pdbx_seq_one_letter_code
_entity_poly.pdbx_strand_id
1 'polypeptide(L)'
;MNILRTWKDFFSFLLAPAIDHKEGSLLEKSLSAFYIFILKVILVIITGLLLHLLFGNPDPKILNSTLINTSIFIALFAGVFEEIVYRLSLTKFNPWYLSISLAGFLFIIIKKLYFRNMLLENEGLLVSSLIAVASFPIFYLITKKFTEQLERFWQKHFGIVFYISAFLFAISHFFNAKELELVNLKSNISHLFSALILGYVRIRSGIVAAIILHIVWDLML
;
A
#
# COMPACT_ATOMS: atom_id res chain seq x y z
N MET A 1 -11.22 20.86 12.54
CA MET A 1 -11.06 19.42 12.79
C MET A 1 -9.86 19.20 13.71
N ASN A 2 -9.97 18.40 14.77
CA ASN A 2 -8.89 18.16 15.75
C ASN A 2 -8.08 16.90 15.37
N ILE A 3 -6.77 16.94 15.56
CA ILE A 3 -5.83 15.81 15.35
C ILE A 3 -6.24 14.56 16.14
N LEU A 4 -6.58 14.69 17.42
CA LEU A 4 -6.97 13.56 18.28
C LEU A 4 -8.27 12.90 17.80
N ARG A 5 -9.22 13.70 17.29
CA ARG A 5 -10.46 13.18 16.69
C ARG A 5 -10.16 12.38 15.42
N THR A 6 -9.21 12.84 14.61
CA THR A 6 -8.80 12.17 13.37
C THR A 6 -8.12 10.83 13.68
N TRP A 7 -7.26 10.81 14.71
CA TRP A 7 -6.61 9.57 15.15
C TRP A 7 -7.61 8.58 15.75
N LYS A 8 -8.54 9.04 16.58
CA LYS A 8 -9.62 8.20 17.09
C LYS A 8 -10.47 7.61 15.96
N ASP A 9 -10.74 8.40 14.92
CA ASP A 9 -11.46 7.94 13.72
C ASP A 9 -10.68 6.88 12.95
N PHE A 10 -9.37 7.04 12.80
CA PHE A 10 -8.50 6.02 12.20
C PHE A 10 -8.55 4.70 12.98
N PHE A 11 -8.34 4.72 14.30
CA PHE A 11 -8.39 3.49 15.09
C PHE A 11 -9.79 2.86 15.11
N SER A 12 -10.84 3.68 15.14
CA SER A 12 -12.23 3.17 15.04
C SER A 12 -12.50 2.52 13.67
N PHE A 13 -11.97 3.13 12.59
CA PHE A 13 -12.03 2.55 11.25
C PHE A 13 -11.26 1.23 11.17
N LEU A 14 -10.11 1.10 11.83
CA LEU A 14 -9.37 -0.16 11.91
C LEU A 14 -10.08 -1.26 12.70
N LEU A 15 -11.17 -0.98 13.40
CA LEU A 15 -12.00 -2.01 14.04
C LEU A 15 -13.14 -2.46 13.12
N ALA A 16 -13.65 -1.55 12.30
CA ALA A 16 -14.73 -1.81 11.35
C ALA A 16 -14.54 -0.96 10.07
N PRO A 17 -13.69 -1.41 9.12
CA PRO A 17 -13.44 -0.64 7.90
C PRO A 17 -14.70 -0.58 7.04
N ALA A 18 -15.09 0.63 6.65
CA ALA A 18 -16.28 0.88 5.83
C ALA A 18 -15.95 1.79 4.62
N ILE A 19 -16.62 1.58 3.50
CA ILE A 19 -16.40 2.32 2.23
C ILE A 19 -16.78 3.79 2.37
N ASP A 20 -17.65 4.11 3.32
CA ASP A 20 -18.34 5.39 3.43
C ASP A 20 -17.36 6.57 3.29
N HIS A 21 -17.44 7.25 2.16
CA HIS A 21 -16.70 8.48 1.96
C HIS A 21 -17.31 9.52 2.89
N LYS A 22 -16.48 10.09 3.77
CA LYS A 22 -16.90 11.28 4.49
C LYS A 22 -17.01 12.41 3.48
N GLU A 23 -18.22 12.96 3.37
CA GLU A 23 -18.42 14.25 2.73
C GLU A 23 -17.60 15.29 3.50
N GLY A 24 -16.91 16.14 2.74
CA GLY A 24 -15.97 17.09 3.30
C GLY A 24 -15.27 17.83 2.17
N SER A 25 -14.95 19.09 2.43
CA SER A 25 -14.19 19.94 1.53
C SER A 25 -12.80 19.36 1.24
N LEU A 26 -12.18 19.78 0.14
CA LEU A 26 -10.80 19.39 -0.19
C LEU A 26 -9.84 19.72 0.96
N LEU A 27 -10.02 20.88 1.60
CA LEU A 27 -9.21 21.32 2.74
C LEU A 27 -9.32 20.35 3.92
N GLU A 28 -10.53 19.93 4.28
CA GLU A 28 -10.74 18.97 5.38
C GLU A 28 -10.09 17.62 5.08
N LYS A 29 -10.20 17.13 3.84
CA LYS A 29 -9.56 15.88 3.41
C LYS A 29 -8.04 15.97 3.47
N SER A 30 -7.46 17.08 3.03
CA SER A 30 -6.02 17.32 3.09
C SER A 30 -5.52 17.45 4.53
N LEU A 31 -6.24 18.17 5.40
CA LEU A 31 -5.92 18.26 6.82
C LEU A 31 -6.00 16.90 7.53
N SER A 32 -7.01 16.08 7.19
CA SER A 32 -7.13 14.71 7.71
C SER A 32 -5.91 13.87 7.33
N ALA A 33 -5.54 13.90 6.05
CA ALA A 33 -4.37 13.18 5.54
C ALA A 33 -3.09 13.64 6.25
N PHE A 34 -2.90 14.95 6.44
CA PHE A 34 -1.75 15.50 7.15
C PHE A 34 -1.69 15.03 8.62
N TYR A 35 -2.81 15.06 9.36
CA TYR A 35 -2.84 14.54 10.73
C TYR A 35 -2.55 13.05 10.83
N ILE A 36 -3.00 12.27 9.86
CA ILE A 36 -2.68 10.84 9.75
C ILE A 36 -1.22 10.61 9.39
N PHE A 37 -0.62 11.49 8.59
CA PHE A 37 0.82 11.45 8.32
C PHE A 37 1.64 11.69 9.58
N ILE A 38 1.26 12.65 10.44
CA ILE A 38 1.91 12.84 11.75
C ILE A 38 1.80 11.56 12.59
N LEU A 39 0.62 10.91 12.62
CA LEU A 39 0.44 9.64 13.31
C LEU A 39 1.36 8.55 12.75
N LYS A 40 1.53 8.47 11.42
CA LYS A 40 2.45 7.53 10.76
C LYS A 40 3.87 7.71 11.28
N VAL A 41 4.39 8.93 11.29
CA VAL A 41 5.74 9.25 11.79
C VAL A 41 5.90 8.77 13.23
N ILE A 42 4.93 9.10 14.10
CA ILE A 42 4.94 8.68 15.51
C ILE A 42 4.95 7.16 15.65
N LEU A 43 4.05 6.46 14.94
CA LEU A 43 3.95 5.00 15.01
C LEU A 43 5.21 4.31 14.49
N VAL A 44 5.84 4.83 13.43
CA VAL A 44 7.10 4.29 12.91
C VAL A 44 8.24 4.48 13.91
N ILE A 45 8.36 5.66 14.53
CA ILE A 45 9.38 5.91 15.57
C ILE A 45 9.16 4.96 16.76
N ILE A 46 7.93 4.85 17.27
CA ILE A 46 7.60 3.97 18.39
C ILE A 46 7.90 2.50 18.05
N THR A 47 7.46 2.03 16.88
CA THR A 47 7.70 0.64 16.45
C THR A 47 9.19 0.37 16.24
N GLY A 48 9.93 1.31 15.65
CA GLY A 48 11.39 1.20 15.51
C GLY A 48 12.11 1.09 16.86
N LEU A 49 11.75 1.94 17.83
CA LEU A 49 12.29 1.88 19.19
C LEU A 49 11.93 0.58 19.90
N LEU A 50 10.68 0.12 19.80
CA LEU A 50 10.25 -1.15 20.41
C LEU A 50 11.00 -2.35 19.80
N LEU A 51 11.16 -2.38 18.48
CA LEU A 51 11.92 -3.43 17.82
C LEU A 51 13.39 -3.41 18.26
N HIS A 52 13.98 -2.21 18.41
CA HIS A 52 15.33 -2.06 18.93
C HIS A 52 15.48 -2.59 20.37
N LEU A 53 14.54 -2.26 21.26
CA LEU A 53 14.56 -2.71 22.65
C LEU A 53 14.35 -4.23 22.79
N LEU A 54 13.48 -4.82 21.96
CA LEU A 54 13.17 -6.25 22.04
C LEU A 54 14.20 -7.15 21.36
N PHE A 55 14.88 -6.64 20.31
CA PHE A 55 15.71 -7.48 19.43
C PHE A 55 17.13 -6.95 19.22
N GLY A 56 17.51 -5.82 19.81
CA GLY A 56 18.82 -5.20 19.65
C GLY A 56 18.90 -4.31 18.40
N ASN A 57 20.13 -3.92 18.02
CA ASN A 57 20.33 -3.08 16.84
C ASN A 57 19.85 -3.80 15.56
N PRO A 58 19.04 -3.16 14.70
CA PRO A 58 18.83 -3.68 13.37
C PRO A 58 20.18 -3.81 12.66
N ASP A 59 20.39 -4.90 11.93
CA ASP A 59 21.62 -5.10 11.16
C ASP A 59 21.84 -3.88 10.24
N PRO A 60 22.96 -3.15 10.34
CA PRO A 60 23.20 -1.93 9.55
C PRO A 60 23.13 -2.16 8.04
N LYS A 61 23.25 -3.41 7.56
CA LYS A 61 23.01 -3.77 6.15
C LYS A 61 21.55 -3.58 5.73
N ILE A 62 20.59 -3.81 6.63
CA ILE A 62 19.15 -3.62 6.37
C ILE A 62 18.89 -2.13 6.16
N LEU A 63 19.40 -1.27 7.05
CA LEU A 63 19.26 0.19 6.93
C LEU A 63 19.90 0.72 5.63
N ASN A 64 21.15 0.36 5.34
CA ASN A 64 21.87 0.83 4.16
C ASN A 64 21.24 0.38 2.83
N SER A 65 20.58 -0.79 2.78
CA SER A 65 19.91 -1.24 1.55
C SER A 65 18.63 -0.46 1.21
N THR A 66 17.97 0.12 2.22
CA THR A 66 16.80 1.00 2.09
C THR A 66 17.17 2.48 1.92
N LEU A 67 18.26 2.94 2.53
CA LEU A 67 18.68 4.36 2.57
C LEU A 67 19.45 4.81 1.32
N ILE A 68 20.00 3.88 0.54
CA ILE A 68 20.92 4.23 -0.54
C ILE A 68 20.14 4.35 -1.87
N ASN A 69 19.83 5.61 -2.20
CA ASN A 69 19.67 6.13 -3.57
C ASN A 69 18.27 5.99 -4.20
N THR A 70 17.20 6.22 -3.43
CA THR A 70 15.87 6.47 -4.02
C THR A 70 15.89 7.81 -4.74
N SER A 71 16.25 7.81 -6.03
CA SER A 71 16.06 9.00 -6.86
C SER A 71 14.60 9.43 -6.79
N ILE A 72 14.33 10.74 -6.89
CA ILE A 72 12.96 11.27 -6.95
C ILE A 72 12.12 10.52 -7.99
N PHE A 73 12.73 10.10 -9.09
CA PHE A 73 12.09 9.30 -10.13
C PHE A 73 11.60 7.94 -9.62
N ILE A 74 12.43 7.21 -8.84
CA ILE A 74 12.05 5.92 -8.25
C ILE A 74 10.92 6.13 -7.24
N ALA A 75 11.04 7.11 -6.33
CA ALA A 75 10.01 7.40 -5.33
C ALA A 75 8.66 7.74 -6.00
N LEU A 76 8.69 8.59 -7.04
CA LEU A 76 7.49 8.95 -7.80
C LEU A 76 6.87 7.74 -8.48
N PHE A 77 7.66 6.99 -9.26
CA PHE A 77 7.11 5.90 -10.07
C PHE A 77 6.67 4.73 -9.20
N ALA A 78 7.51 4.29 -8.26
CA ALA A 78 7.18 3.19 -7.35
C ALA A 78 5.97 3.56 -6.47
N GLY A 79 5.97 4.73 -5.83
CA GLY A 79 4.87 5.18 -4.99
C GLY A 79 3.55 5.28 -5.75
N VAL A 80 3.55 5.86 -6.96
CA VAL A 80 2.34 5.92 -7.81
C VAL A 80 1.88 4.52 -8.21
N PHE A 81 2.80 3.69 -8.71
CA PHE A 81 2.49 2.35 -9.16
C PHE A 81 1.90 1.52 -8.03
N GLU A 82 2.54 1.50 -6.86
CA GLU A 82 2.07 0.74 -5.71
C GLU A 82 0.71 1.24 -5.22
N GLU A 83 0.47 2.55 -5.13
CA GLU A 83 -0.86 3.05 -4.77
C GLU A 83 -1.93 2.66 -5.79
N ILE A 84 -1.60 2.62 -7.10
CA ILE A 84 -2.50 2.10 -8.12
C ILE A 84 -2.78 0.61 -7.90
N VAL A 85 -1.76 -0.21 -7.72
CA VAL A 85 -1.92 -1.66 -7.56
C VAL A 85 -2.74 -1.99 -6.32
N TYR A 86 -2.36 -1.43 -5.17
CA TYR A 86 -2.91 -1.85 -3.90
C TYR A 86 -4.15 -1.03 -3.48
N ARG A 87 -4.25 0.26 -3.84
CA ARG A 87 -5.25 1.18 -3.25
C ARG A 87 -6.29 1.67 -4.25
N LEU A 88 -6.08 1.55 -5.56
CA LEU A 88 -7.06 2.03 -6.55
C LEU A 88 -8.45 1.42 -6.33
N SER A 89 -8.49 0.10 -6.10
CA SER A 89 -9.71 -0.69 -5.87
C SER A 89 -10.36 -0.51 -4.48
N LEU A 90 -9.71 0.18 -3.53
CA LEU A 90 -10.25 0.47 -2.20
C LEU A 90 -11.27 1.62 -2.21
N THR A 91 -12.37 1.38 -2.92
CA THR A 91 -13.51 2.28 -3.09
C THR A 91 -14.76 1.43 -3.34
N LYS A 92 -15.90 2.06 -3.63
CA LYS A 92 -17.05 1.37 -4.25
C LYS A 92 -16.58 0.54 -5.44
N PHE A 93 -17.12 -0.67 -5.57
CA PHE A 93 -16.68 -1.62 -6.59
C PHE A 93 -16.69 -0.98 -7.98
N ASN A 94 -15.58 -1.15 -8.70
CA ASN A 94 -15.44 -0.73 -10.08
C ASN A 94 -14.60 -1.78 -10.82
N PRO A 95 -15.13 -2.41 -11.89
CA PRO A 95 -14.42 -3.47 -12.60
C PRO A 95 -13.11 -2.99 -13.22
N TRP A 96 -13.02 -1.73 -13.66
CA TRP A 96 -11.76 -1.16 -14.16
C TRP A 96 -10.70 -1.11 -13.07
N TYR A 97 -11.06 -0.57 -11.90
CA TYR A 97 -10.12 -0.39 -10.81
C TYR A 97 -9.60 -1.72 -10.28
N LEU A 98 -10.50 -2.70 -10.11
CA LEU A 98 -10.08 -4.04 -9.70
C LEU A 98 -9.19 -4.70 -10.76
N SER A 99 -9.50 -4.56 -12.04
CA SER A 99 -8.72 -5.17 -13.12
C SER A 99 -7.33 -4.56 -13.24
N ILE A 100 -7.19 -3.24 -13.06
CA ILE A 100 -5.90 -2.55 -12.99
C ILE A 100 -5.09 -3.06 -11.80
N SER A 101 -5.71 -3.15 -10.61
CA SER A 101 -5.07 -3.72 -9.42
C SER A 101 -4.59 -5.15 -9.67
N LEU A 102 -5.43 -6.04 -10.22
CA LEU A 102 -5.07 -7.44 -10.49
C LEU A 102 -3.94 -7.59 -11.50
N ALA A 103 -3.95 -6.79 -12.59
CA ALA A 103 -2.86 -6.77 -13.56
C ALA A 103 -1.54 -6.30 -12.91
N GLY A 104 -1.62 -5.27 -12.07
CA GLY A 104 -0.49 -4.78 -11.28
C GLY A 104 0.03 -5.81 -10.26
N PHE A 105 -0.85 -6.56 -9.60
CA PHE A 105 -0.45 -7.65 -8.72
C PHE A 105 0.30 -8.73 -9.49
N LEU A 106 -0.17 -9.09 -10.68
CA LEU A 106 0.52 -10.07 -11.52
C LEU A 106 1.92 -9.59 -11.92
N PHE A 107 2.07 -8.31 -12.25
CA PHE A 107 3.39 -7.68 -12.45
C PHE A 107 4.31 -7.88 -11.23
N ILE A 108 3.82 -7.53 -10.03
CA ILE A 108 4.61 -7.63 -8.79
C ILE A 108 4.98 -9.08 -8.49
N ILE A 109 4.05 -10.02 -8.64
CA ILE A 109 4.28 -11.45 -8.43
C ILE A 109 5.41 -11.95 -9.34
N ILE A 110 5.39 -11.61 -10.63
CA ILE A 110 6.42 -12.03 -11.57
C ILE A 110 7.78 -11.40 -11.20
N LYS A 111 7.82 -10.09 -10.94
CA LYS A 111 9.05 -9.39 -10.52
C LYS A 111 9.64 -9.97 -9.24
N LYS A 112 8.83 -10.21 -8.22
CA LYS A 112 9.29 -10.62 -6.89
C LYS A 112 9.56 -12.12 -6.77
N LEU A 113 8.73 -12.98 -7.38
CA LEU A 113 8.86 -14.43 -7.22
C LEU A 113 9.72 -15.08 -8.31
N TYR A 114 9.57 -14.63 -9.55
CA TYR A 114 10.31 -15.22 -10.68
C TYR A 114 11.67 -14.53 -10.87
N PHE A 115 11.70 -13.21 -11.02
CA PHE A 115 12.95 -12.46 -11.21
C PHE A 115 13.69 -12.09 -9.91
N ARG A 116 13.01 -12.18 -8.75
CA ARG A 116 13.58 -11.93 -7.41
C ARG A 116 14.28 -10.57 -7.26
N ASN A 117 13.68 -9.53 -7.81
CA ASN A 117 14.31 -8.20 -7.86
C ASN A 117 13.34 -7.04 -7.58
N MET A 118 13.87 -5.81 -7.58
CA MET A 118 13.07 -4.59 -7.38
C MET A 118 12.22 -4.26 -8.62
N LEU A 119 11.13 -3.51 -8.40
CA LEU A 119 10.12 -3.24 -9.43
C LEU A 119 10.71 -2.63 -10.72
N LEU A 120 11.68 -1.74 -10.57
CA LEU A 120 12.28 -0.98 -11.67
C LEU A 120 13.61 -1.55 -12.19
N GLU A 121 14.08 -2.68 -11.66
CA GLU A 121 15.25 -3.34 -12.22
C GLU A 121 14.94 -3.90 -13.61
N ASN A 122 15.90 -3.74 -14.53
CA ASN A 122 15.72 -4.07 -15.95
C ASN A 122 15.33 -5.53 -16.19
N GLU A 123 15.91 -6.45 -15.41
CA GLU A 123 15.66 -7.88 -15.53
C GLU A 123 14.16 -8.19 -15.32
N GLY A 124 13.56 -8.71 -16.38
CA GLY A 124 12.15 -9.11 -16.37
C GLY A 124 11.15 -7.96 -16.42
N LEU A 125 11.59 -6.69 -16.48
CA LEU A 125 10.70 -5.53 -16.52
C LEU A 125 9.77 -5.57 -17.73
N LEU A 126 10.33 -5.79 -18.93
CA LEU A 126 9.58 -5.86 -20.18
C LEU A 126 8.59 -7.04 -20.16
N VAL A 127 9.05 -8.23 -19.78
CA VAL A 127 8.23 -9.45 -19.74
C VAL A 127 7.07 -9.28 -18.75
N SER A 128 7.35 -8.80 -17.54
CA SER A 128 6.32 -8.57 -16.51
C SER A 128 5.31 -7.52 -16.96
N SER A 129 5.77 -6.45 -17.60
CA SER A 129 4.90 -5.37 -18.12
C SER A 129 3.99 -5.88 -19.24
N LEU A 130 4.52 -6.64 -20.20
CA LEU A 130 3.74 -7.22 -21.29
C LEU A 130 2.68 -8.18 -20.76
N ILE A 131 3.03 -9.03 -19.79
CA ILE A 131 2.06 -9.94 -19.16
C ILE A 131 0.99 -9.15 -18.41
N ALA A 132 1.35 -8.12 -17.65
CA ALA A 132 0.38 -7.28 -16.95
C ALA A 132 -0.59 -6.60 -17.92
N VAL A 133 -0.08 -5.97 -18.98
CA VAL A 133 -0.89 -5.32 -20.02
C VAL A 133 -1.79 -6.33 -20.74
N ALA A 134 -1.28 -7.50 -21.10
CA ALA A 134 -2.06 -8.55 -21.76
C ALA A 134 -3.10 -9.19 -20.83
N SER A 135 -2.84 -9.25 -19.53
CA SER A 135 -3.77 -9.80 -18.53
C SER A 135 -4.93 -8.85 -18.20
N PHE A 136 -4.72 -7.53 -18.35
CA PHE A 136 -5.74 -6.52 -18.08
C PHE A 136 -7.09 -6.79 -18.78
N PRO A 137 -7.18 -6.98 -20.12
CA PRO A 137 -8.46 -7.25 -20.77
C PRO A 137 -9.12 -8.54 -20.27
N ILE A 138 -8.33 -9.56 -19.91
CA ILE A 138 -8.85 -10.82 -19.35
C ILE A 138 -9.50 -10.56 -17.99
N PHE A 139 -8.79 -9.88 -17.08
CA PHE A 139 -9.35 -9.49 -15.79
C PHE A 139 -10.56 -8.57 -15.92
N TYR A 140 -10.54 -7.64 -16.87
CA TYR A 140 -11.66 -6.76 -17.14
C TYR A 140 -12.90 -7.53 -17.60
N LEU A 141 -12.76 -8.46 -18.54
CA LEU A 141 -13.88 -9.29 -19.00
C LEU A 141 -14.44 -10.16 -17.87
N ILE A 142 -13.58 -10.73 -17.03
CA ILE A 142 -14.00 -11.54 -15.86
C ILE A 142 -14.74 -10.66 -14.84
N THR A 143 -14.16 -9.53 -14.42
CA THR A 143 -14.76 -8.65 -13.40
C THR A 143 -16.05 -8.00 -13.92
N LYS A 144 -16.13 -7.71 -15.23
CA LYS A 144 -17.35 -7.22 -15.86
C LYS A 144 -18.44 -8.29 -15.92
N LYS A 145 -18.08 -9.55 -16.24
CA LYS A 145 -19.02 -10.68 -16.24
C LYS A 145 -19.63 -10.95 -14.87
N PHE A 146 -18.84 -10.81 -13.80
CA PHE A 146 -19.25 -11.10 -12.42
C PHE A 146 -19.51 -9.82 -11.59
N THR A 147 -19.88 -8.72 -12.23
CA THR A 147 -20.02 -7.41 -11.56
C THR A 147 -21.00 -7.46 -10.37
N GLU A 148 -22.18 -8.07 -10.52
CA GLU A 148 -23.17 -8.11 -9.44
C GLU A 148 -22.73 -8.97 -8.24
N GLN A 149 -22.03 -10.07 -8.48
CA GLN A 149 -21.52 -10.93 -7.41
C GLN A 149 -20.35 -10.23 -6.69
N LEU A 150 -19.43 -9.66 -7.46
CA LEU A 150 -18.28 -8.95 -6.92
C LEU A 150 -18.68 -7.68 -6.17
N GLU A 151 -19.67 -6.93 -6.66
CA GLU A 151 -20.19 -5.75 -5.98
C GLU A 151 -20.84 -6.11 -4.64
N ARG A 152 -21.71 -7.14 -4.62
CA ARG A 152 -22.30 -7.64 -3.36
C ARG A 152 -21.23 -8.11 -2.38
N PHE A 153 -20.21 -8.82 -2.87
CA PHE A 153 -19.07 -9.22 -2.05
C PHE A 153 -18.34 -7.99 -1.51
N TRP A 154 -18.05 -6.99 -2.35
CA TRP A 154 -17.34 -5.77 -1.99
C TRP A 154 -18.08 -5.00 -0.89
N GLN A 155 -19.40 -4.82 -1.04
CA GLN A 155 -20.22 -4.11 -0.07
C GLN A 155 -20.28 -4.85 1.27
N LYS A 156 -20.49 -6.18 1.24
CA LYS A 156 -20.63 -7.00 2.44
C LYS A 156 -19.32 -7.24 3.18
N HIS A 157 -18.21 -7.33 2.44
CA HIS A 157 -16.91 -7.78 2.95
C HIS A 157 -15.78 -6.77 2.72
N PHE A 158 -16.10 -5.48 2.63
CA PHE A 158 -15.10 -4.44 2.37
C PHE A 158 -13.93 -4.47 3.37
N GLY A 159 -14.20 -4.72 4.65
CA GLY A 159 -13.14 -4.84 5.66
C GLY A 159 -12.12 -5.91 5.30
N ILE A 160 -12.56 -7.06 4.79
CA ILE A 160 -11.68 -8.14 4.31
C ILE A 160 -10.84 -7.65 3.12
N VAL A 161 -11.46 -6.98 2.15
CA VAL A 161 -10.75 -6.41 1.00
C VAL A 161 -9.67 -5.41 1.43
N PHE A 162 -9.99 -4.54 2.39
CA PHE A 162 -9.07 -3.58 2.96
C PHE A 162 -7.85 -4.24 3.61
N TYR A 163 -8.06 -5.23 4.49
CA TYR A 163 -6.94 -5.92 5.16
C TYR A 163 -6.13 -6.79 4.20
N ILE A 164 -6.78 -7.45 3.22
CA ILE A 164 -6.05 -8.22 2.20
C ILE A 164 -5.14 -7.29 1.40
N SER A 165 -5.62 -6.13 0.97
CA SER A 165 -4.78 -5.14 0.28
C SER A 165 -3.59 -4.68 1.14
N ALA A 166 -3.85 -4.35 2.41
CA ALA A 166 -2.79 -3.94 3.35
C ALA A 166 -1.75 -5.04 3.59
N PHE A 167 -2.22 -6.28 3.75
CA PHE A 167 -1.36 -7.45 3.92
C PHE A 167 -0.53 -7.74 2.67
N LEU A 168 -1.15 -7.71 1.48
CA LEU A 168 -0.43 -7.93 0.21
C LEU A 168 0.68 -6.90 0.01
N PHE A 169 0.46 -5.64 0.40
CA PHE A 169 1.50 -4.62 0.34
C PHE A 169 2.64 -4.89 1.31
N ALA A 170 2.32 -5.25 2.55
CA ALA A 170 3.34 -5.56 3.55
C ALA A 170 4.17 -6.79 3.16
N ILE A 171 3.52 -7.85 2.68
CA ILE A 171 4.22 -9.08 2.29
C ILE A 171 5.01 -8.91 0.99
N SER A 172 4.61 -8.02 0.06
CA SER A 172 5.43 -7.76 -1.12
C SER A 172 6.81 -7.20 -0.78
N HIS A 173 6.89 -6.44 0.32
CA HIS A 173 8.14 -5.87 0.84
C HIS A 173 9.02 -6.92 1.51
N PHE A 174 8.45 -8.01 2.03
CA PHE A 174 9.23 -9.17 2.51
C PHE A 174 10.17 -9.70 1.42
N PHE A 175 9.67 -9.76 0.18
CA PHE A 175 10.43 -10.26 -0.96
C PHE A 175 11.47 -9.26 -1.51
N ASN A 176 11.64 -8.09 -0.87
CA ASN A 176 12.76 -7.18 -1.16
C ASN A 176 14.03 -7.62 -0.44
N ALA A 177 13.93 -8.44 0.62
CA ALA A 177 15.09 -8.94 1.33
C ALA A 177 15.88 -9.91 0.45
N LYS A 178 17.21 -9.78 0.44
CA LYS A 178 18.11 -10.68 -0.29
C LYS A 178 17.96 -12.14 0.19
N GLU A 179 17.69 -12.32 1.47
CA GLU A 179 17.48 -13.62 2.10
C GLU A 179 16.10 -13.65 2.77
N LEU A 180 15.31 -14.68 2.49
CA LEU A 180 13.93 -14.83 3.02
C LEU A 180 13.95 -15.43 4.42
N GLU A 181 14.63 -14.77 5.34
CA GLU A 181 14.68 -15.17 6.74
C GLU A 181 13.47 -14.67 7.52
N LEU A 182 13.00 -15.48 8.49
CA LEU A 182 11.87 -15.09 9.36
C LEU A 182 12.13 -13.80 10.15
N VAL A 183 13.40 -13.45 10.40
CA VAL A 183 13.76 -12.20 11.08
C VAL A 183 13.32 -10.98 10.26
N ASN A 184 13.26 -11.09 8.93
CA ASN A 184 12.83 -10.03 8.01
C ASN A 184 11.30 -9.83 8.02
N LEU A 185 10.53 -10.71 8.69
CA LEU A 185 9.11 -10.44 8.94
C LEU A 185 8.91 -9.27 9.91
N LYS A 186 9.91 -8.94 10.73
CA LYS A 186 9.83 -7.84 11.71
C LYS A 186 9.73 -6.49 11.01
N SER A 187 10.51 -6.27 9.95
CA SER A 187 10.46 -5.02 9.17
C SER A 187 9.12 -4.87 8.44
N ASN A 188 8.44 -5.95 8.09
CA ASN A 188 7.11 -5.87 7.47
C ASN A 188 6.03 -5.29 8.38
N ILE A 189 6.23 -5.26 9.71
CA ILE A 189 5.28 -4.64 10.63
C ILE A 189 5.15 -3.14 10.33
N SER A 190 6.26 -2.44 10.05
CA SER A 190 6.23 -1.01 9.70
C SER A 190 5.57 -0.79 8.33
N HIS A 191 5.81 -1.70 7.36
CA HIS A 191 5.13 -1.69 6.07
C HIS A 191 3.63 -1.95 6.21
N LEU A 192 3.20 -2.85 7.10
CA LEU A 192 1.79 -3.10 7.39
C LEU A 192 1.09 -1.88 7.98
N PHE A 193 1.70 -1.23 8.99
CA PHE A 193 1.16 0.03 9.51
C PHE A 193 1.07 1.10 8.42
N SER A 194 2.10 1.22 7.59
CA SER A 194 2.08 2.14 6.44
C SER A 194 0.94 1.82 5.47
N ALA A 195 0.70 0.55 5.18
CA ALA A 195 -0.38 0.10 4.30
C ALA A 195 -1.78 0.42 4.88
N LEU A 196 -1.98 0.19 6.18
CA LEU A 196 -3.24 0.51 6.87
C LEU A 196 -3.52 2.01 6.85
N ILE A 197 -2.49 2.82 7.11
CA ILE A 197 -2.56 4.29 7.11
C ILE A 197 -2.88 4.81 5.71
N LEU A 198 -2.12 4.39 4.68
CA LEU A 198 -2.33 4.83 3.31
C LEU A 198 -3.68 4.34 2.76
N GLY A 199 -4.11 3.13 3.13
CA GLY A 199 -5.45 2.63 2.81
C GLY A 199 -6.56 3.47 3.46
N TYR A 200 -6.40 3.89 4.72
CA TYR A 200 -7.33 4.83 5.35
C TYR A 200 -7.35 6.18 4.64
N VAL A 201 -6.18 6.74 4.32
CA VAL A 201 -6.07 8.01 3.56
C VAL A 201 -6.73 7.88 2.20
N ARG A 202 -6.55 6.77 1.49
CA ARG A 202 -7.22 6.49 0.23
C ARG A 202 -8.74 6.58 0.33
N ILE A 203 -9.32 6.04 1.40
CA ILE A 203 -10.78 5.96 1.59
C ILE A 203 -11.34 7.30 2.05
N ARG A 204 -10.65 8.00 2.96
CA ARG A 204 -11.15 9.26 3.55
C ARG A 204 -10.77 10.51 2.75
N SER A 205 -9.60 10.51 2.13
CA SER A 205 -9.01 11.68 1.47
C SER A 205 -8.75 11.48 -0.03
N GLY A 206 -8.87 10.26 -0.54
CA GLY A 206 -8.75 9.94 -1.97
C GLY A 206 -7.37 9.43 -2.38
N ILE A 207 -7.28 8.91 -3.62
CA ILE A 207 -6.06 8.27 -4.14
C ILE A 207 -4.88 9.26 -4.28
N VAL A 208 -5.14 10.50 -4.69
CA VAL A 208 -4.08 11.51 -4.85
C VAL A 208 -3.40 11.83 -3.52
N ALA A 209 -4.18 11.96 -2.44
CA ALA A 209 -3.63 12.19 -1.10
C ALA A 209 -2.78 10.99 -0.63
N ALA A 210 -3.22 9.76 -0.90
CA ALA A 210 -2.45 8.56 -0.57
C ALA A 210 -1.12 8.50 -1.35
N ILE A 211 -1.14 8.79 -2.66
CA ILE A 211 0.05 8.88 -3.51
C ILE A 211 1.03 9.93 -2.97
N ILE A 212 0.57 11.15 -2.70
CA ILE A 212 1.44 12.23 -2.20
C ILE A 212 2.07 11.82 -0.88
N LEU A 213 1.31 11.29 0.07
CA LEU A 213 1.86 10.86 1.36
C LEU A 213 2.82 9.68 1.24
N HIS A 214 2.61 8.78 0.27
CA HIS A 214 3.53 7.67 0.01
C HIS A 214 4.86 8.21 -0.52
N ILE A 215 4.84 9.03 -1.56
CA ILE A 215 6.06 9.63 -2.13
C ILE A 215 6.81 10.46 -1.09
N VAL A 216 6.10 11.31 -0.32
CA VAL A 216 6.73 12.11 0.75
C VAL A 216 7.40 11.22 1.78
N TRP A 217 6.76 10.11 2.15
CA TRP A 217 7.36 9.15 3.07
C TRP A 217 8.62 8.51 2.50
N ASP A 218 8.59 8.05 1.26
CA ASP A 218 9.73 7.40 0.61
C ASP A 218 10.91 8.35 0.43
N LEU A 219 10.65 9.65 0.24
CA LEU A 219 11.69 10.67 0.17
C LEU A 219 12.29 11.03 1.55
N MET A 220 11.61 10.67 2.64
CA MET A 220 12.09 10.89 4.02
C MET A 220 12.86 9.69 4.60
N LEU A 221 12.76 8.53 3.96
CA LEU A 221 13.49 7.31 4.30
C LEU A 221 14.90 7.32 3.72
#